data_AF-A0A2E8Z3T6-F1
#
_entry.id   AF-A0A2E8Z3T6-F1
#
_cell.length_a   1.000
_cell.length_b   1.000
_cell.length_c   1.000
_cell.angle_alpha   90.00
_cell.angle_beta   90.00
_cell.angle_gamma   90.00
#
_symmetry.space_group_name_H-M   'P 1'
#
loop_
_entity.id
_entity.type
_entity.pdbx_description
1 polymer ?
#
loop_
_entity_poly.entity_id
_entity_poly.type
_entity_poly.pdbx_seq_one_letter_code
_entity_poly.pdbx_strand_id
1 'polypeptide(L)'
;MTAEMYVEQARLRQGSTRWDELAGLMRTTSTELGDASVAGLPPRVQDAASRFLARWSGWAGQSDEIAAGFATALDDAASSYLTADSDAAQAVDVLDGRIGPRL
;
A
#
# COMPACT_ATOMS: atom_id res chain seq x y z
N MET A 1 9.96 15.99 16.21
CA MET A 1 8.99 14.88 16.22
C MET A 1 9.13 14.10 17.53
N THR A 2 8.05 13.63 18.16
CA THR A 2 8.15 12.86 19.42
C THR A 2 8.55 11.40 19.16
N ALA A 3 9.11 10.71 20.15
CA ALA A 3 9.46 9.29 20.03
C ALA A 3 8.26 8.40 19.63
N GLU A 4 7.06 8.75 20.11
CA GLU A 4 5.81 8.06 19.75
C GLU A 4 5.46 8.25 18.26
N MET A 5 5.60 9.48 17.74
CA MET A 5 5.36 9.78 16.31
C MET A 5 6.34 9.05 15.39
N TYR A 6 7.62 8.92 15.77
CA TYR A 6 8.59 8.12 15.00
C TYR A 6 8.18 6.64 14.92
N VAL A 7 7.73 6.07 16.05
CA VAL A 7 7.28 4.67 16.11
C VAL A 7 6.03 4.46 15.26
N GLU A 8 5.09 5.39 15.31
CA GLU A 8 3.86 5.34 14.52
C GLU A 8 4.15 5.45 13.02
N GLN A 9 4.98 6.41 12.60
CA GLN A 9 5.43 6.54 11.21
C GLN A 9 6.10 5.26 10.70
N ALA A 10 7.00 4.66 11.49
CA ALA A 10 7.67 3.43 11.11
C ALA A 10 6.69 2.27 10.92
N ARG A 11 5.64 2.18 11.75
CA ARG A 11 4.57 1.18 11.61
C ARG A 11 3.74 1.40 10.35
N LEU A 12 3.40 2.65 10.02
CA LEU A 12 2.66 2.99 8.81
C LEU A 12 3.45 2.60 7.55
N ARG A 13 4.74 2.93 7.50
CA ARG A 13 5.61 2.53 6.38
C ARG A 13 5.73 1.02 6.25
N GLN A 14 5.94 0.32 7.37
CA GLN A 14 5.95 -1.14 7.36
C GLN A 14 4.63 -1.72 6.86
N GLY A 15 3.50 -1.14 7.27
CA GLY A 15 2.18 -1.51 6.79
C GLY A 15 2.05 -1.31 5.29
N SER A 16 2.45 -0.14 4.78
CA SER A 16 2.44 0.18 3.36
C SER A 16 3.20 -0.86 2.53
N THR A 17 4.44 -1.17 2.91
CA THR A 17 5.26 -2.19 2.23
C THR A 17 4.57 -3.55 2.18
N ARG A 18 3.98 -4.00 3.30
CA ARG A 18 3.28 -5.31 3.35
C ARG A 18 2.05 -5.35 2.45
N TRP A 19 1.30 -4.24 2.38
CA TRP A 19 0.12 -4.16 1.52
C TRP A 19 0.49 -4.07 0.04
N ASP A 20 1.59 -3.40 -0.30
CA ASP A 20 2.13 -3.36 -1.65
C ASP A 20 2.63 -4.74 -2.12
N GLU A 21 3.32 -5.47 -1.24
CA GLU A 21 3.70 -6.87 -1.50
C GLU A 21 2.47 -7.76 -1.75
N LEU A 22 1.41 -7.60 -0.95
CA LEU A 22 0.17 -8.35 -1.14
C LEU A 22 -0.52 -7.99 -2.46
N ALA A 23 -0.54 -6.70 -2.83
CA ALA A 23 -1.06 -6.23 -4.11
C ALA A 23 -0.31 -6.88 -5.28
N GLY A 24 1.03 -6.94 -5.19
CA GLY A 24 1.88 -7.65 -6.15
C GLY A 24 1.52 -9.14 -6.28
N LEU A 25 1.31 -9.85 -5.17
CA LEU A 25 0.88 -11.25 -5.19
C LEU A 25 -0.48 -11.44 -5.86
N MET A 26 -1.43 -10.54 -5.58
CA MET A 26 -2.77 -10.55 -6.19
C MET A 26 -2.70 -10.28 -7.69
N ARG A 27 -1.85 -9.34 -8.13
CA ARG A 27 -1.58 -9.08 -9.54
C ARG A 27 -1.02 -10.30 -10.25
N THR A 28 0.01 -10.92 -9.69
CA THR A 28 0.59 -12.15 -10.24
C THR A 28 -0.45 -13.26 -10.32
N THR A 29 -1.24 -13.47 -9.27
CA THR A 29 -2.33 -14.45 -9.24
C THR A 29 -3.37 -14.18 -10.33
N SER A 30 -3.75 -12.91 -10.51
CA SER A 30 -4.69 -12.49 -11.55
C SER A 30 -4.18 -12.87 -12.94
N THR A 31 -2.92 -12.59 -13.23
CA THR A 31 -2.28 -12.93 -14.51
C THR A 31 -2.19 -14.44 -14.70
N GLU A 32 -1.67 -15.17 -13.72
CA GLU A 32 -1.50 -16.63 -13.81
C GLU A 32 -2.82 -17.36 -14.01
N LEU A 33 -3.88 -16.94 -13.31
CA LEU A 33 -5.22 -17.53 -13.47
C LEU A 33 -5.90 -17.07 -14.77
N GLY A 34 -5.62 -15.85 -15.24
CA GLY A 34 -6.10 -15.34 -16.52
C GLY A 34 -5.50 -16.08 -17.72
N ASP A 35 -4.24 -16.49 -17.62
CA ASP A 35 -3.50 -17.20 -18.67
C ASP A 35 -3.64 -18.72 -18.59
N ALA A 36 -4.22 -19.26 -17.51
CA ALA A 36 -4.38 -20.68 -17.31
C ALA A 36 -5.32 -21.33 -18.34
N SER A 37 -4.85 -22.41 -18.97
CA SER A 37 -5.61 -23.13 -20.00
C SER A 37 -6.47 -24.26 -19.42
N VAL A 38 -7.68 -24.41 -19.97
CA VAL A 38 -8.59 -25.53 -19.68
C VAL A 38 -8.49 -26.67 -20.69
N ALA A 39 -7.66 -26.56 -21.73
CA ALA A 39 -7.63 -27.48 -22.87
C ALA A 39 -7.27 -28.93 -22.49
N GLY A 40 -6.58 -29.13 -21.36
CA GLY A 40 -6.25 -30.47 -20.83
C GLY A 40 -7.35 -31.14 -20.00
N LEU A 41 -8.46 -30.45 -19.74
CA LEU A 41 -9.54 -30.97 -18.90
C LEU A 41 -10.60 -31.73 -19.72
N PRO A 42 -11.30 -32.73 -19.14
CA PRO A 42 -12.44 -33.37 -19.79
C PRO A 42 -13.52 -32.35 -20.21
N PRO A 43 -14.17 -32.48 -21.40
CA PRO A 43 -15.11 -31.48 -21.90
C PRO A 43 -16.21 -31.09 -20.91
N ARG A 44 -16.70 -32.06 -20.14
CA ARG A 44 -17.76 -31.85 -19.14
C ARG A 44 -17.40 -30.88 -18.00
N VAL A 45 -16.12 -30.62 -17.74
CA VAL A 45 -15.66 -29.71 -16.68
C VAL A 45 -15.04 -28.42 -17.21
N GLN A 46 -14.80 -28.31 -18.53
CA GLN A 46 -14.11 -27.15 -19.11
C GLN A 46 -14.87 -25.84 -18.85
N ASP A 47 -16.19 -25.82 -19.03
CA ASP A 47 -17.00 -24.62 -18.78
C ASP A 47 -16.95 -24.18 -17.31
N ALA A 48 -17.03 -25.14 -16.38
CA ALA A 48 -16.90 -24.85 -14.95
C ALA A 48 -15.51 -24.31 -14.59
N ALA A 49 -14.45 -24.90 -15.16
CA ALA A 49 -13.08 -24.45 -14.96
C ALA A 49 -12.84 -23.05 -15.54
N SER A 50 -13.32 -22.76 -16.75
CA SER A 50 -13.21 -21.43 -17.37
C SER A 50 -13.90 -20.36 -16.53
N ARG A 51 -15.10 -20.63 -16.00
CA ARG A 51 -15.81 -19.70 -15.12
C ARG A 51 -15.07 -19.48 -13.80
N PHE A 52 -14.51 -20.55 -13.23
CA PHE A 52 -13.71 -20.46 -12.02
C PHE A 52 -12.49 -19.54 -12.24
N LEU A 53 -11.71 -19.81 -13.29
CA LEU A 53 -10.50 -19.04 -13.62
C LEU A 53 -10.84 -17.57 -13.87
N ALA A 54 -11.86 -17.29 -14.69
CA ALA A 54 -12.28 -15.92 -14.99
C ALA A 54 -12.79 -15.16 -13.75
N ARG A 55 -13.49 -15.84 -12.83
CA ARG A 55 -13.98 -15.23 -11.59
C ARG A 55 -12.83 -14.91 -10.65
N TRP A 56 -11.92 -15.85 -10.45
CA TRP A 56 -10.81 -15.71 -9.52
C TRP A 56 -9.74 -14.75 -10.01
N SER A 57 -9.42 -14.75 -11.30
CA SER A 57 -8.52 -13.74 -11.87
C SER A 57 -9.10 -12.34 -11.68
N GLY A 58 -10.39 -12.13 -11.99
CA GLY A 58 -11.07 -10.86 -11.78
C GLY A 58 -11.10 -10.41 -10.32
N TRP A 59 -11.34 -11.32 -9.37
CA TRP A 59 -11.29 -11.01 -7.93
C TRP A 59 -9.88 -10.68 -7.46
N ALA A 60 -8.86 -11.40 -7.94
CA ALA A 60 -7.48 -11.10 -7.63
C ALA A 60 -7.07 -9.72 -8.17
N GLY A 61 -7.44 -9.37 -9.41
CA GLY A 61 -7.20 -8.05 -9.98
C GLY A 61 -7.87 -6.91 -9.20
N GLN A 62 -9.14 -7.06 -8.82
CA GLN A 62 -9.82 -6.07 -7.97
C GLN A 62 -9.17 -5.94 -6.59
N SER A 63 -8.67 -7.04 -6.04
CA SER A 63 -8.01 -7.04 -4.73
C SER A 63 -6.64 -6.36 -4.78
N ASP A 64 -5.88 -6.53 -5.88
CA ASP A 64 -4.64 -5.78 -6.15
C ASP A 64 -4.89 -4.27 -6.10
N GLU A 65 -5.88 -3.78 -6.85
CA GLU A 65 -6.21 -2.35 -6.89
C GLU A 65 -6.54 -1.79 -5.49
N ILE A 66 -7.32 -2.53 -4.70
CA ILE A 66 -7.68 -2.14 -3.34
C ILE A 66 -6.45 -2.15 -2.41
N ALA A 67 -5.64 -3.20 -2.47
CA ALA A 67 -4.45 -3.34 -1.63
C ALA A 67 -3.40 -2.28 -1.95
N ALA A 68 -3.16 -2.00 -3.24
CA ALA A 68 -2.26 -0.95 -3.69
C ALA A 68 -2.74 0.44 -3.24
N GLY A 69 -4.03 0.74 -3.38
CA GLY A 69 -4.61 1.99 -2.90
C GLY A 69 -4.47 2.16 -1.39
N PHE A 70 -4.64 1.08 -0.62
CA PHE A 70 -4.42 1.13 0.83
C PHE A 70 -2.95 1.32 1.20
N ALA A 71 -2.02 0.68 0.48
CA ALA A 71 -0.59 0.90 0.66
C ALA A 71 -0.20 2.37 0.42
N THR A 72 -0.75 3.00 -0.63
CA THR A 72 -0.57 4.43 -0.90
C THR A 72 -1.10 5.29 0.26
N ALA A 73 -2.31 5.01 0.76
CA ALA A 73 -2.88 5.77 1.88
C ALA A 73 -2.03 5.68 3.16
N LEU A 74 -1.41 4.52 3.42
CA LEU A 74 -0.50 4.34 4.55
C LEU A 74 0.81 5.13 4.37
N ASP A 75 1.36 5.17 3.15
CA ASP A 75 2.56 5.95 2.85
C ASP A 75 2.31 7.46 2.91
N ASP A 76 1.17 7.92 2.39
CA ASP A 76 0.73 9.31 2.48
C ASP A 76 0.58 9.75 3.94
N ALA A 77 -0.06 8.91 4.77
CA ALA A 77 -0.16 9.16 6.21
C ALA A 77 1.22 9.22 6.88
N ALA A 78 2.13 8.29 6.56
CA ALA A 78 3.49 8.32 7.07
C ALA A 78 4.28 9.57 6.64
N SER A 79 4.05 10.06 5.42
CA SER A 79 4.68 11.25 4.86
C SER A 79 4.16 12.53 5.48
N SER A 80 2.88 12.60 5.85
CA SER A 80 2.31 13.76 6.57
C SER A 80 3.00 14.01 7.92
N TYR A 81 3.50 12.97 8.60
CA TYR A 81 4.29 13.12 9.81
C TYR A 81 5.63 13.84 9.57
N LEU A 82 6.25 13.65 8.40
CA LEU A 82 7.47 14.40 8.03
C LEU A 82 7.18 15.87 7.76
N THR A 83 6.10 16.15 7.03
CA THR A 83 5.69 17.53 6.70
C THR A 83 5.31 18.30 7.97
N ALA A 84 4.54 17.69 8.87
CA ALA A 84 4.18 18.31 10.14
C ALA A 84 5.43 18.60 11.00
N ASP A 85 6.44 17.73 10.97
CA ASP A 85 7.69 17.95 11.69
C ASP A 85 8.54 19.08 11.09
N SER A 86 8.65 19.15 9.76
CA SER A 86 9.38 20.23 9.09
C SER A 86 8.73 21.58 9.33
N ASP A 87 7.40 21.65 9.32
CA ASP A 87 6.66 22.88 9.56
C ASP A 87 6.80 23.34 11.03
N ALA A 88 6.78 22.39 11.97
CA ALA A 88 7.02 22.68 13.39
C ALA A 88 8.46 23.17 13.63
N ALA A 89 9.46 22.56 12.99
CA ALA A 89 10.86 22.97 13.09
C ALA A 89 11.07 24.40 12.55
N GLN A 90 10.48 24.73 11.40
CA GLN A 90 10.53 26.08 10.84
C GLN A 90 9.83 27.11 11.74
N ALA A 91 8.68 26.78 12.32
CA ALA A 91 7.98 27.68 13.23
C ALA A 91 8.80 27.99 14.49
N VAL A 92 9.51 26.98 15.04
CA VAL A 92 10.42 27.17 16.18
C VAL A 92 11.62 28.05 15.80
N ASP A 93 12.24 27.81 14.65
CA ASP A 93 13.37 28.62 14.17
C ASP A 93 12.98 30.09 13.94
N VAL A 94 11.79 30.32 13.35
CA VAL A 94 11.22 31.67 13.21
C VAL A 94 10.94 32.32 14.57
N LEU A 95 10.47 31.56 15.56
CA LEU A 95 10.26 32.08 16.91
C LEU A 95 11.59 32.42 17.59
N ASP A 96 12.58 31.53 17.55
CA ASP A 96 13.90 31.73 18.20
C ASP A 96 14.66 32.91 17.58
N GLY A 97 14.62 33.04 16.24
CA GLY A 97 15.16 34.19 15.53
C GLY A 97 14.48 35.53 15.88
N ARG A 98 13.24 35.50 16.40
CA ARG A 98 12.51 36.70 16.86
C ARG A 98 12.78 37.06 18.32
N ILE A 99 13.23 36.12 19.17
CA ILE A 99 13.47 36.37 20.60
C ILE A 99 14.93 36.82 20.86
N GLY A 100 15.83 36.63 19.89
CA GLY A 100 17.23 37.08 19.98
C GLY A 100 18.10 36.18 20.89
N PRO A 101 19.44 36.18 20.72
CA PRO A 101 20.32 35.27 21.46
C PRO A 101 20.20 35.52 22.97
N ARG A 102 19.93 34.45 23.72
CA ARG A 102 19.89 34.47 25.19
C ARG A 102 21.26 34.94 25.71
N LEU A 103 21.29 36.14 26.30
CA LEU A 103 22.40 36.66 27.10
C LEU A 103 22.62 35.81 28.36
#